data_AF-A0A916CKU2-F1
#
_entry.id   AF-A0A916CKU2-F1
#
_cell.length_a   1.000
_cell.length_b   1.000
_cell.length_c   1.000
_cell.angle_alpha   90.00
_cell.angle_beta   90.00
_cell.angle_gamma   90.00
#
_symmetry.space_group_name_H-M   'P 1'
#
loop_
_entity.id
_entity.type
_entity.pdbx_description
1 polymer ?
#
loop_
_entity_poly.entity_id
_entity_poly.type
_entity_poly.pdbx_seq_one_letter_code
_entity_poly.pdbx_strand_id
1 'polypeptide(L)'
;RRLAFDYCEDKRKKKESVSLEDLSNRVWERQPEDFLSFANSEKYQLASTFEPHRDVLRRLYRFSGKDKGLAISFDSELLGSRIHYKKDTEILTIQGLPKDLKADLDEKYGDPPTET
;
A
#
# COMPACT_ATOMS: atom_id res chain seq x y z
N ARG A 1 5.19 -1.88 -11.39
CA ARG A 1 4.38 -2.24 -10.19
C ARG A 1 3.24 -3.21 -10.52
N ARG A 2 2.34 -2.93 -11.47
CA ARG A 2 1.28 -3.88 -11.91
C ARG A 2 1.81 -5.25 -12.37
N LEU A 3 2.92 -5.27 -13.11
CA LEU A 3 3.59 -6.48 -13.60
C LEU A 3 4.04 -7.44 -12.46
N ALA A 4 4.48 -6.88 -11.33
CA ALA A 4 4.90 -7.68 -10.16
C ALA A 4 3.72 -8.45 -9.57
N PHE A 5 2.57 -7.77 -9.49
CA PHE A 5 1.34 -8.33 -8.98
C PHE A 5 0.80 -9.43 -9.90
N ASP A 6 0.72 -9.13 -11.21
CA ASP A 6 0.22 -10.08 -12.20
C ASP A 6 1.09 -11.35 -12.24
N TYR A 7 2.40 -11.21 -12.10
CA TYR A 7 3.34 -12.34 -12.01
C TYR A 7 3.15 -13.18 -10.74
N CYS A 8 3.04 -12.54 -9.57
CA CYS A 8 2.79 -13.23 -8.31
C CYS A 8 1.43 -13.96 -8.32
N GLU A 9 0.39 -13.36 -8.91
CA GLU A 9 -0.93 -14.00 -9.05
C GLU A 9 -0.88 -15.19 -10.02
N ASP A 10 -0.16 -15.10 -11.13
CA ASP A 10 0.00 -16.21 -12.08
C ASP A 10 0.75 -17.40 -11.46
N LYS A 11 1.88 -17.13 -10.78
CA LYS A 11 2.64 -18.17 -10.04
C LYS A 11 1.79 -18.81 -8.94
N ARG A 12 1.00 -18.02 -8.22
CA ARG A 12 0.05 -18.53 -7.22
C ARG A 12 -1.02 -19.43 -7.83
N LYS A 13 -1.63 -19.05 -8.97
CA LYS A 13 -2.62 -19.88 -9.68
C LYS A 13 -2.02 -21.22 -10.12
N LYS A 14 -0.74 -21.20 -10.50
CA LYS A 14 0.03 -22.39 -10.92
C LYS A 14 0.59 -23.20 -9.74
N LYS A 15 0.41 -22.75 -8.48
CA LYS A 15 1.06 -23.30 -7.28
C LYS A 15 2.58 -23.40 -7.42
N GLU A 16 3.16 -22.43 -8.13
CA GLU A 16 4.60 -22.30 -8.33
C GLU A 16 5.15 -21.24 -7.38
N SER A 17 6.40 -21.44 -6.96
CA SER A 17 7.12 -20.48 -6.15
C SER A 17 7.53 -19.26 -6.98
N VAL A 18 7.61 -18.09 -6.31
CA VAL A 18 8.06 -16.85 -6.95
C VAL A 18 9.56 -16.75 -6.79
N SER A 19 10.27 -16.70 -7.92
CA SER A 19 11.69 -16.34 -7.97
C SER A 19 11.84 -14.82 -7.93
N LEU A 20 12.69 -14.34 -7.01
CA LEU A 20 13.00 -12.92 -6.85
C LEU A 20 13.75 -12.36 -8.07
N GLU A 21 14.53 -13.21 -8.73
CA GLU A 21 15.24 -12.93 -9.99
C GLU A 21 14.27 -12.73 -11.17
N ASP A 22 13.32 -13.66 -11.34
CA ASP A 22 12.30 -13.53 -12.40
C ASP A 22 11.40 -12.31 -12.18
N LEU A 23 11.07 -12.04 -10.92
CA LEU A 23 10.30 -10.86 -10.54
C LEU A 23 11.08 -9.58 -10.86
N SER A 24 12.38 -9.53 -10.55
CA SER A 24 13.24 -8.40 -10.87
C SER A 24 13.31 -8.16 -12.38
N ASN A 25 13.59 -9.20 -13.15
CA ASN A 25 13.71 -9.15 -14.60
C ASN A 25 12.43 -8.65 -15.29
N ARG A 26 11.25 -9.02 -14.77
CA ARG A 26 9.95 -8.61 -15.34
C ARG A 26 9.49 -7.21 -14.93
N VAL A 27 9.94 -6.71 -13.79
CA VAL A 27 9.44 -5.45 -13.21
C VAL A 27 10.43 -4.32 -13.40
N TRP A 28 11.73 -4.64 -13.47
CA TRP A 28 12.86 -3.72 -13.64
C TRP A 28 13.72 -4.12 -14.85
N GLU A 29 13.09 -4.25 -16.03
CA GLU A 29 13.73 -4.65 -17.30
C GLU A 29 15.00 -3.87 -17.67
N ARG A 30 15.14 -2.62 -17.23
CA ARG A 30 16.32 -1.79 -17.53
C ARG A 30 17.51 -2.01 -16.58
N GLN A 31 17.26 -2.39 -15.32
CA GLN A 31 18.30 -2.57 -14.28
C GLN A 31 17.82 -3.59 -13.22
N PRO A 32 17.77 -4.88 -13.58
CA PRO A 32 17.29 -5.92 -12.67
C PRO A 32 18.29 -6.22 -11.53
N GLU A 33 19.58 -6.01 -11.77
CA GLU A 33 20.68 -6.21 -10.82
C GLU A 33 20.60 -5.28 -9.59
N ASP A 34 20.12 -4.04 -9.79
CA ASP A 34 20.02 -3.04 -8.73
C ASP A 34 18.91 -3.39 -7.74
N PHE A 35 17.80 -3.93 -8.23
CA PHE A 35 16.71 -4.41 -7.38
C PHE A 35 17.12 -5.69 -6.62
N LEU A 36 17.84 -6.61 -7.27
CA LEU A 36 18.38 -7.80 -6.62
C LEU A 36 19.35 -7.44 -5.50
N SER A 37 20.27 -6.51 -5.75
CA SER A 37 21.22 -6.00 -4.76
C SER A 37 20.51 -5.26 -3.61
N PHE A 38 19.46 -4.49 -3.91
CA PHE A 38 18.64 -3.83 -2.90
C PHE A 38 17.86 -4.83 -2.03
N ALA A 39 17.26 -5.85 -2.65
CA ALA A 39 16.49 -6.90 -1.98
C ALA A 39 17.35 -7.83 -1.12
N ASN A 40 18.60 -8.08 -1.54
CA ASN A 40 19.59 -8.88 -0.82
C ASN A 40 20.41 -8.09 0.21
N SER A 41 20.21 -6.76 0.32
CA SER A 41 20.90 -5.96 1.32
C SER A 41 20.54 -6.42 2.74
N GLU A 42 21.47 -6.24 3.70
CA GLU A 42 21.32 -6.66 5.11
C GLU A 42 20.02 -6.16 5.77
N LYS A 43 19.44 -5.09 5.21
CA LYS A 43 18.21 -4.46 5.67
C LYS A 43 16.93 -5.25 5.35
N TYR A 44 16.93 -6.11 4.32
CA TYR A 44 15.73 -6.79 3.84
C TYR A 44 15.83 -8.33 3.81
N GLN A 45 17.04 -8.89 3.62
CA GLN A 45 17.33 -10.34 3.71
C GLN A 45 16.23 -11.23 3.07
N LEU A 46 15.79 -10.87 1.86
CA LEU A 46 14.73 -11.60 1.19
C LEU A 46 15.27 -12.93 0.66
N ALA A 47 14.53 -14.02 0.88
CA ALA A 47 14.87 -15.32 0.31
C ALA A 47 14.75 -15.27 -1.22
N SER A 48 15.70 -15.91 -1.92
CA SER A 48 15.75 -15.96 -3.40
C SER A 48 14.48 -16.53 -4.04
N THR A 49 13.76 -17.36 -3.28
CA THR A 49 12.49 -17.96 -3.67
C THR A 49 11.52 -17.85 -2.49
N PHE A 50 10.30 -17.37 -2.74
CA PHE A 50 9.27 -17.29 -1.71
C PHE A 50 7.92 -17.82 -2.22
N GLU A 51 7.14 -18.40 -1.32
CA GLU A 51 5.74 -18.72 -1.60
C GLU A 51 4.95 -17.40 -1.69
N PRO A 52 4.10 -17.21 -2.71
CA PRO A 52 3.31 -15.99 -2.86
C PRO A 52 2.27 -15.87 -1.73
N HIS A 53 2.70 -15.31 -0.59
CA HIS A 53 1.86 -15.10 0.58
C HIS A 53 1.01 -13.85 0.38
N ARG A 54 -0.28 -14.07 0.11
CA ARG A 54 -1.29 -13.03 -0.13
C ARG A 54 -1.31 -11.93 0.94
N ASP A 55 -0.98 -12.27 2.19
CA ASP A 55 -0.96 -11.34 3.32
C ASP A 55 0.23 -10.38 3.34
N VAL A 56 1.36 -10.74 2.73
CA VAL A 56 2.53 -9.84 2.63
C VAL A 56 2.31 -8.87 1.46
N LEU A 57 1.81 -9.36 0.33
CA LEU A 57 1.39 -8.53 -0.80
C LEU A 57 0.27 -7.56 -0.39
N ARG A 58 -0.76 -8.01 0.32
CA ARG A 58 -1.84 -7.14 0.82
C ARG A 58 -1.35 -6.05 1.76
N ARG A 59 -0.35 -6.33 2.61
CA ARG A 59 0.30 -5.33 3.48
C ARG A 59 1.20 -4.35 2.72
N LEU A 60 1.81 -4.76 1.61
CA LEU A 60 2.55 -3.86 0.71
C LEU A 60 1.64 -2.81 0.04
N TYR A 61 0.37 -3.15 -0.20
CA TYR A 61 -0.58 -2.28 -0.88
C TYR A 61 -1.50 -1.48 0.04
N ARG A 62 -1.68 -1.86 1.32
CA ARG A 62 -2.71 -1.26 2.17
C ARG A 62 -2.30 -1.14 3.63
N PHE A 63 -2.45 0.06 4.18
CA PHE A 63 -2.38 0.30 5.62
C PHE A 63 -3.75 0.05 6.26
N SER A 64 -3.77 -0.57 7.44
CA SER A 64 -4.99 -0.77 8.21
C SER A 64 -4.73 -0.75 9.70
N GLY A 65 -5.59 -0.09 10.47
CA GLY A 65 -5.54 -0.06 11.92
C GLY A 65 -6.95 0.06 12.50
N LYS A 66 -7.18 -0.55 13.66
CA LYS A 66 -8.44 -0.45 14.39
C LYS A 66 -8.14 -0.25 15.87
N ASP A 67 -8.73 0.78 16.46
CA ASP A 67 -8.66 1.05 17.89
C ASP A 67 -9.94 1.74 18.38
N LYS A 68 -10.45 1.40 19.57
CA LYS A 68 -11.52 2.11 20.32
C LYS A 68 -12.62 2.79 19.48
N GLY A 69 -13.19 2.10 18.50
CA GLY A 69 -14.28 2.61 17.65
C GLY A 69 -13.84 3.33 16.37
N LEU A 70 -12.54 3.50 16.15
CA LEU A 70 -11.93 4.00 14.92
C LEU A 70 -11.38 2.82 14.11
N ALA A 71 -11.81 2.71 12.85
CA ALA A 71 -11.24 1.77 11.88
C ALA A 71 -10.76 2.55 10.67
N ILE A 72 -9.47 2.44 10.36
CA ILE A 72 -8.84 3.13 9.24
C ILE A 72 -8.24 2.09 8.31
N SER A 73 -8.47 2.25 7.01
CA SER A 73 -7.86 1.39 6.01
C SER A 73 -7.74 2.11 4.67
N PHE A 74 -6.54 2.17 4.11
CA PHE A 74 -6.26 2.92 2.89
C PHE A 74 -5.07 2.35 2.11
N ASP A 75 -5.05 2.57 0.80
CA ASP A 75 -4.00 2.05 -0.07
C ASP A 75 -2.70 2.85 0.11
N SER A 76 -1.56 2.16 0.13
CA SER A 76 -0.25 2.74 0.42
C SER A 76 0.16 3.85 -0.57
N GLU A 77 -0.37 3.81 -1.78
CA GLU A 77 -0.17 4.84 -2.82
C GLU A 77 -0.79 6.21 -2.44
N LEU A 78 -1.74 6.23 -1.50
CA LEU A 78 -2.33 7.47 -1.01
C LEU A 78 -1.44 8.19 0.00
N LEU A 79 -0.42 7.53 0.55
CA LEU A 79 0.52 8.14 1.50
C LEU A 79 1.43 9.15 0.77
N GLY A 80 1.50 10.37 1.29
CA GLY A 80 2.23 11.49 0.69
C GLY A 80 1.47 12.24 -0.40
N SER A 81 0.27 11.78 -0.80
CA SER A 81 -0.60 12.47 -1.77
C SER A 81 -1.90 12.95 -1.13
N ARG A 82 -2.76 12.05 -0.68
CA ARG A 82 -4.00 12.38 0.05
C ARG A 82 -3.86 12.16 1.54
N ILE A 83 -3.01 11.22 1.95
CA ILE A 83 -2.84 10.84 3.34
C ILE A 83 -1.44 11.26 3.77
N HIS A 84 -1.35 12.06 4.83
CA HIS A 84 -0.09 12.59 5.33
C HIS A 84 0.09 12.14 6.77
N TYR A 85 1.17 11.41 7.03
CA TYR A 85 1.53 10.99 8.38
C TYR A 85 2.69 11.84 8.91
N LYS A 86 2.48 12.51 10.05
CA LYS A 86 3.51 13.21 10.80
C LYS A 86 3.94 12.33 11.97
N LYS A 87 5.13 11.74 11.87
CA LYS A 87 5.65 10.81 12.88
C LYS A 87 5.86 11.49 14.23
N ASP A 88 6.37 12.71 14.25
CA ASP A 88 6.76 13.40 15.49
C ASP A 88 5.55 13.71 16.40
N THR A 89 4.38 13.92 15.80
CA THR A 89 3.13 14.21 16.52
C THR A 89 2.14 13.06 16.46
N GLU A 90 2.50 11.96 15.81
CA GLU A 90 1.62 10.81 15.55
C GLU A 90 0.28 11.18 14.87
N ILE A 91 0.28 12.21 14.02
CA ILE A 91 -0.93 12.71 13.35
C ILE A 91 -1.03 12.14 11.95
N LEU A 92 -2.21 11.56 11.62
CA LEU A 92 -2.59 11.18 10.27
C LEU A 92 -3.64 12.17 9.72
N THR A 93 -3.31 12.87 8.65
CA THR A 93 -4.20 13.82 7.96
C THR A 93 -4.71 13.23 6.66
N ILE A 94 -6.03 13.31 6.42
CA ILE A 94 -6.67 12.86 5.18
C ILE A 94 -7.20 14.09 4.43
N GLN A 95 -6.70 14.31 3.21
CA GLN A 95 -7.12 15.37 2.32
C GLN A 95 -8.16 14.88 1.31
N GLY A 96 -9.28 15.62 1.23
CA GLY A 96 -10.46 15.24 0.47
C GLY A 96 -11.14 14.02 1.09
N LEU A 97 -12.05 14.24 2.03
CA LEU A 97 -12.79 13.16 2.67
C LEU A 97 -13.67 12.41 1.65
N PRO A 98 -13.95 11.11 1.86
CA PRO A 98 -14.97 10.38 1.10
C PRO A 98 -16.29 11.15 1.13
N LYS A 99 -17.04 11.13 0.03
CA LYS A 99 -18.29 11.92 -0.11
C LYS A 99 -19.29 11.61 1.01
N ASP A 100 -19.45 10.34 1.35
CA ASP A 100 -20.39 9.90 2.37
C ASP A 100 -19.98 10.42 3.76
N LEU A 101 -18.71 10.25 4.12
CA LEU A 101 -18.18 10.78 5.38
C LEU A 101 -18.24 12.31 5.44
N LYS A 102 -18.00 12.99 4.31
CA LYS A 102 -18.15 14.45 4.23
C LYS A 102 -19.60 14.85 4.43
N ALA A 103 -20.54 14.21 3.75
CA ALA A 103 -21.97 14.51 3.86
C ALA A 103 -22.48 14.32 5.29
N ASP A 104 -22.11 13.20 5.94
CA ASP A 104 -22.47 12.94 7.34
C ASP A 104 -21.91 14.00 8.31
N LEU A 105 -20.70 14.50 8.03
CA LEU A 105 -20.08 15.55 8.84
C LEU A 105 -20.72 16.92 8.57
N ASP A 106 -20.99 17.26 7.31
CA ASP A 106 -21.65 18.51 6.92
C ASP A 106 -23.09 18.55 7.45
N GLU A 107 -23.82 17.44 7.48
CA GLU A 107 -25.16 17.37 8.07
C GLU A 107 -25.15 17.61 9.59
N LYS A 108 -24.16 17.04 10.29
CA LYS A 108 -24.11 17.09 11.77
C LYS A 108 -23.37 18.30 12.33
N TYR A 109 -22.41 18.82 11.57
CA TYR A 109 -21.43 19.81 12.03
C TYR A 109 -21.10 20.87 10.96
N GLY A 110 -21.73 20.82 9.79
CA GLY A 110 -21.55 21.85 8.78
C GLY A 110 -22.07 23.18 9.29
N ASP A 111 -21.33 24.25 8.99
CA ASP A 111 -21.83 25.60 9.19
C ASP A 111 -23.13 25.77 8.39
N PRO A 112 -24.12 26.52 8.92
CA PRO A 112 -25.31 26.85 8.15
C PRO A 112 -24.88 27.48 6.82
N PRO A 113 -25.60 27.17 5.71
CA PRO A 113 -25.25 27.70 4.41
C PRO A 113 -25.11 29.21 4.51
N THR A 114 -23.91 29.72 4.22
CA THR A 114 -23.66 31.15 4.13
C THR A 114 -24.44 31.62 2.90
N GLU A 115 -25.67 32.12 3.12
CA GLU A 115 -26.44 32.81 2.09
C GLU A 115 -25.57 33.95 1.53
N THR A 116 -25.33 33.93 0.22
CA THR A 116 -24.87 35.09 -0.57
C THR A 116 -25.78 35.21 -1.77
#